data_AF-A0A9P7J683-F1
#
_entry.id   AF-A0A9P7J683-F1
#
_cell.length_a   1.000
_cell.length_b   1.000
_cell.length_c   1.000
_cell.angle_alpha   90.00
_cell.angle_beta   90.00
_cell.angle_gamma   90.00
#
_symmetry.space_group_name_H-M   'P 1'
#
loop_
_entity.id
_entity.type
_entity.pdbx_description
1 polymer ?
#
loop_
_entity_poly.entity_id
_entity_poly.type
_entity_poly.pdbx_seq_one_letter_code
_entity_poly.pdbx_strand_id
1 'polypeptide(L)'
;MSHAMQSQLHLDTDSDFDDQCGNPSRISILGPSASKGELLETLKALQIHIQRLQDENKSIKEENKTLLADKPKRKRRADTQHELSAHEDTITIYAPTQDSAFLDELYHHFPESLHKVMESSYFSDLVLKSIPDARANEIKKLRGVAGDIFDLPSKYFTNTNFERATIPEIQQLLGVSSATNQIYKTFPPVLFPGLKEDGSLKTVFGNWELLARILKASLRGVTSLHDRSSGGGGAHTNSLKWSVHQITPGAIAWAAAIFLLSPDTEFSSSGLGKKSSINYKSLFYNYKKVLVSKWTTKRIVSIVANINRYVFKVAKGPAIDSAKQEDHTNAITHSNRSVMRSPKRGVVR
;
A
#
# COMPACT_ATOMS: atom_id res chain seq x y z
N MET A 1 27.82 26.40 52.05
CA MET A 1 27.29 25.51 53.09
C MET A 1 25.86 25.14 52.74
N SER A 2 25.66 24.04 52.02
CA SER A 2 24.50 23.14 52.19
C SER A 2 24.80 21.86 51.41
N HIS A 3 24.67 20.74 52.11
CA HIS A 3 24.92 19.35 51.72
C HIS A 3 24.06 18.93 50.50
N ALA A 4 24.64 18.29 49.48
CA ALA A 4 24.82 16.84 49.35
C ALA A 4 23.50 16.04 49.25
N MET A 5 23.13 15.67 48.02
CA MET A 5 22.42 14.42 47.73
C MET A 5 22.89 13.90 46.37
N GLN A 6 23.87 13.01 46.46
CA GLN A 6 24.45 12.26 45.36
C GLN A 6 23.69 10.94 45.30
N SER A 7 22.67 10.85 44.43
CA SER A 7 21.99 9.58 44.14
C SER A 7 22.78 8.86 43.05
N GLN A 8 23.60 7.89 43.47
CA GLN A 8 24.14 6.85 42.61
C GLN A 8 23.00 5.88 42.29
N LEU A 9 22.47 5.96 41.07
CA LEU A 9 21.74 4.86 40.45
C LEU A 9 22.78 3.90 39.89
N HIS A 10 23.06 2.84 40.67
CA HIS A 10 23.70 1.63 40.17
C HIS A 10 22.69 0.95 39.26
N LEU A 11 22.86 1.11 37.94
CA LEU A 11 22.20 0.28 36.95
C LEU A 11 23.06 -0.98 36.83
N ASP A 12 22.60 -2.04 37.49
CA ASP A 12 23.08 -3.40 37.23
C ASP A 12 22.81 -3.71 35.75
N THR A 13 23.87 -3.61 34.95
CA THR A 13 23.90 -4.13 33.60
C THR A 13 23.96 -5.65 33.71
N ASP A 14 22.80 -6.31 33.62
CA ASP A 14 22.69 -7.72 33.25
C ASP A 14 23.25 -7.89 31.83
N SER A 15 24.57 -8.06 31.73
CA SER A 15 25.32 -8.25 30.48
C SER A 15 25.73 -9.70 30.24
N ASP A 16 24.96 -10.67 30.75
CA ASP A 16 25.30 -12.10 30.68
C ASP A 16 24.24 -12.96 29.98
N PHE A 17 23.44 -12.37 29.07
CA PHE A 17 22.60 -13.16 28.16
C PHE A 17 23.37 -13.53 26.87
N ASP A 18 24.07 -14.65 26.97
CA ASP A 18 24.34 -15.63 25.91
C ASP A 18 24.91 -15.12 24.57
N ASP A 19 26.23 -14.91 24.53
CA ASP A 19 27.05 -14.98 23.32
C ASP A 19 27.51 -16.44 23.04
N GLN A 20 26.68 -17.43 23.40
CA GLN A 20 26.93 -18.86 23.16
C GLN A 20 26.22 -19.43 21.92
N CYS A 21 25.56 -18.61 21.11
CA CYS A 21 25.28 -19.01 19.73
C CYS A 21 26.56 -18.85 18.91
N GLY A 22 27.51 -19.77 19.12
CA GLY A 22 28.75 -19.88 18.36
C GLY A 22 28.43 -19.77 16.89
N ASN A 23 28.80 -18.62 16.31
CA ASN A 23 28.44 -18.24 14.96
C ASN A 23 28.86 -19.39 14.02
N PRO A 24 27.91 -20.14 13.42
CA PRO A 24 28.24 -21.35 12.68
C PRO A 24 29.22 -20.95 11.59
N SER A 25 30.38 -21.62 11.62
CA SER A 25 31.58 -21.31 10.88
C SER A 25 31.25 -20.76 9.49
N ARG A 26 31.41 -19.45 9.28
CA ARG A 26 31.24 -18.82 7.97
C ARG A 26 32.21 -19.50 7.00
N ILE A 27 31.69 -20.35 6.14
CA ILE A 27 32.48 -20.97 5.07
C ILE A 27 32.93 -19.83 4.15
N SER A 28 34.22 -19.56 4.13
CA SER A 28 34.79 -18.51 3.29
C SER A 28 34.77 -18.98 1.84
N ILE A 29 34.10 -18.22 0.97
CA ILE A 29 34.07 -18.52 -0.46
C ILE A 29 35.44 -18.20 -1.03
N LEU A 30 36.12 -19.23 -1.54
CA LEU A 30 37.45 -19.08 -2.13
C LEU A 30 37.41 -18.24 -3.42
N GLY A 31 38.44 -17.41 -3.62
CA GLY A 31 38.60 -16.59 -4.82
C GLY A 31 39.03 -17.39 -6.06
N PRO A 32 39.05 -16.75 -7.25
CA PRO A 32 39.32 -17.41 -8.53
C PRO A 32 40.74 -18.01 -8.66
N SER A 33 41.65 -17.68 -7.75
CA SER A 33 43.02 -18.20 -7.70
C SER A 33 43.18 -19.46 -6.83
N ALA A 34 42.10 -20.02 -6.30
CA ALA A 34 42.17 -21.19 -5.44
C ALA A 34 42.67 -22.43 -6.17
N SER A 35 43.54 -23.20 -5.51
CA SER A 35 44.02 -24.47 -6.03
C SER A 35 42.90 -25.51 -6.06
N LYS A 36 43.04 -26.51 -6.93
CA LYS A 36 42.11 -27.65 -7.03
C LYS A 36 41.92 -28.37 -5.69
N GLY A 37 42.98 -28.44 -4.87
CA GLY A 37 42.92 -29.05 -3.53
C GLY A 37 42.07 -28.26 -2.55
N GLU A 38 42.23 -26.94 -2.50
CA GLU A 38 41.44 -26.04 -1.64
C GLU A 38 39.96 -26.03 -2.01
N LEU A 39 39.65 -26.08 -3.32
CA LEU A 39 38.28 -26.20 -3.80
C LEU A 39 37.64 -27.52 -3.36
N LEU A 40 38.37 -28.64 -3.42
CA LEU A 40 37.86 -29.94 -3.01
C LEU A 40 37.58 -30.00 -1.51
N GLU A 41 38.47 -29.44 -0.68
CA GLU A 41 38.26 -29.36 0.78
C GLU A 41 37.11 -28.43 1.14
N THR A 42 36.97 -27.29 0.46
CA THR A 42 35.83 -26.38 0.66
C THR A 42 34.51 -27.04 0.28
N LEU A 43 34.49 -27.85 -0.79
CA LEU A 43 33.31 -28.59 -1.21
C LEU A 43 32.91 -29.66 -0.17
N LYS A 44 33.88 -30.39 0.41
CA LYS A 44 33.61 -31.31 1.52
C LYS A 44 33.07 -30.59 2.75
N ALA A 45 33.65 -29.45 3.10
CA ALA A 45 33.18 -28.64 4.24
C ALA A 45 31.74 -28.14 4.02
N LEU A 46 31.42 -27.68 2.81
CA LEU A 46 30.05 -27.31 2.41
C LEU A 46 29.08 -28.49 2.52
N GLN A 47 29.48 -29.68 2.05
CA GLN A 47 28.65 -30.88 2.14
C GLN A 47 28.32 -31.24 3.59
N ILE A 48 29.32 -31.18 4.49
CA ILE A 48 29.13 -31.44 5.93
C ILE A 48 28.22 -30.37 6.55
N HIS A 49 28.37 -29.11 6.17
CA HIS A 49 27.54 -28.02 6.69
C HIS A 49 26.07 -28.15 6.24
N ILE A 50 25.84 -28.50 4.98
CA ILE A 50 24.50 -28.78 4.46
C ILE A 50 23.85 -29.93 5.23
N GLN A 51 24.60 -31.02 5.50
CA GLN A 51 24.08 -32.15 6.27
C GLN A 51 23.70 -31.73 7.69
N ARG A 52 24.54 -30.92 8.36
CA ARG A 52 24.25 -30.39 9.70
C ARG A 52 22.96 -29.55 9.72
N LEU A 53 22.79 -28.64 8.75
CA LEU A 53 21.58 -27.83 8.63
C LEU A 53 20.33 -28.68 8.36
N GLN A 54 20.45 -29.79 7.64
CA GLN A 54 19.34 -30.73 7.43
C GLN A 54 18.96 -31.44 8.74
N ASP A 55 19.95 -31.85 9.53
CA ASP A 55 19.73 -32.51 10.83
C ASP A 55 19.14 -31.53 11.86
N GLU A 56 19.61 -30.28 11.92
CA GLU A 56 19.04 -29.21 12.76
C GLU A 56 17.59 -28.92 12.39
N ASN A 57 17.29 -28.77 11.10
CA ASN A 57 15.92 -28.59 10.62
C ASN A 57 15.01 -29.78 10.98
N LYS A 58 15.55 -31.00 10.95
CA LYS A 58 14.81 -32.20 11.38
C LYS A 58 14.55 -32.18 12.90
N SER A 59 15.54 -31.79 13.69
CA SER A 59 15.42 -31.64 15.15
C SER A 59 14.35 -30.61 15.52
N ILE A 60 14.42 -29.42 14.92
CA ILE A 60 13.43 -28.33 15.13
C ILE A 60 12.02 -28.79 14.74
N LYS A 61 11.87 -29.62 13.70
CA LYS A 61 10.55 -30.17 13.32
C LYS A 61 10.00 -31.13 14.37
N GLU A 62 10.83 -31.98 14.96
CA GLU A 62 10.39 -32.86 16.05
C GLU A 62 10.11 -32.08 17.34
N GLU A 63 10.88 -31.05 17.66
CA GLU A 63 10.59 -30.14 18.80
C GLU A 63 9.27 -29.38 18.61
N ASN A 64 9.01 -28.85 17.42
CA ASN A 64 7.72 -28.22 17.15
C ASN A 64 6.55 -29.20 17.29
N LYS A 65 6.77 -30.47 16.95
CA LYS A 65 5.76 -31.54 17.09
C LYS A 65 5.51 -31.88 18.56
N THR A 66 6.54 -31.91 19.41
CA THR A 66 6.36 -32.11 20.87
C THR A 66 5.66 -30.91 21.50
N LEU A 67 6.06 -29.68 21.16
CA LEU A 67 5.40 -28.45 21.63
C LEU A 67 3.92 -28.40 21.24
N LEU A 68 3.56 -28.87 20.05
CA LEU A 68 2.16 -28.98 19.62
C LEU A 68 1.40 -30.05 20.41
N ALA A 69 2.04 -31.17 20.77
CA ALA A 69 1.43 -32.21 21.59
C ALA A 69 1.21 -31.76 23.05
N ASP A 70 2.11 -30.94 23.58
CA ASP A 70 2.07 -30.41 24.96
C ASP A 70 1.16 -29.20 25.14
N LYS A 71 0.60 -28.64 24.05
CA LYS A 71 -0.42 -27.59 24.16
C LYS A 71 -1.56 -28.11 25.02
N PRO A 72 -1.84 -27.49 26.19
CA PRO A 72 -2.83 -28.00 27.12
C PRO A 72 -4.16 -28.10 26.39
N LYS A 73 -4.72 -29.32 26.36
CA LYS A 73 -6.03 -29.63 25.82
C LYS A 73 -7.08 -28.88 26.64
N ARG A 74 -7.26 -27.58 26.35
CA ARG A 74 -8.45 -26.85 26.75
C ARG A 74 -9.62 -27.71 26.28
N LYS A 75 -10.47 -28.11 27.22
CA LYS A 75 -11.66 -28.96 27.01
C LYS A 75 -12.59 -28.26 26.02
N ARG A 76 -12.27 -28.37 24.72
CA ARG A 76 -13.04 -27.86 23.60
C ARG A 76 -14.21 -28.82 23.41
N ARG A 77 -15.40 -28.25 23.25
CA ARG A 77 -16.63 -28.98 22.95
C ARG A 77 -16.43 -29.76 21.65
N ALA A 78 -16.63 -31.08 21.71
CA ALA A 78 -16.28 -32.03 20.65
C ALA A 78 -16.93 -31.73 19.29
N ASP A 79 -18.09 -31.07 19.29
CA ASP A 79 -18.80 -30.74 18.04
C ASP A 79 -18.09 -29.69 17.18
N THR A 80 -17.19 -28.89 17.77
CA THR A 80 -16.54 -27.78 17.03
C THR A 80 -15.30 -28.23 16.26
N GLN A 81 -14.72 -29.39 16.55
CA GLN A 81 -13.36 -29.72 16.11
C GLN A 81 -13.28 -30.32 14.70
N HIS A 82 -14.34 -31.00 14.25
CA HIS A 82 -14.45 -31.50 12.87
C HIS A 82 -14.81 -30.37 11.89
N GLU A 83 -15.62 -29.39 12.32
CA GLU A 83 -15.92 -28.20 11.51
C GLU A 83 -14.69 -27.28 11.38
N LEU A 84 -13.91 -27.11 12.45
CA LEU A 84 -12.71 -26.26 12.43
C LEU A 84 -11.60 -26.82 11.54
N SER A 85 -11.40 -28.14 11.49
CA SER A 85 -10.35 -28.74 10.63
C SER A 85 -10.67 -28.59 9.14
N ALA A 86 -11.93 -28.80 8.74
CA ALA A 86 -12.35 -28.60 7.36
C ALA A 86 -12.30 -27.11 6.95
N HIS A 87 -12.55 -26.20 7.90
CA HIS A 87 -12.40 -24.77 7.67
C HIS A 87 -10.95 -24.28 7.68
N GLU A 88 -10.03 -24.87 8.47
CA GLU A 88 -8.61 -24.48 8.46
C GLU A 88 -7.91 -24.84 7.14
N ASP A 89 -8.19 -26.00 6.56
CA ASP A 89 -7.64 -26.39 5.25
C ASP A 89 -8.21 -25.52 4.12
N THR A 90 -9.50 -25.21 4.18
CA THR A 90 -10.14 -24.30 3.21
C THR A 90 -9.64 -22.86 3.38
N ILE A 91 -9.48 -22.36 4.61
CA ILE A 91 -8.96 -21.01 4.87
C ILE A 91 -7.48 -20.89 4.51
N THR A 92 -6.68 -21.94 4.64
CA THR A 92 -5.26 -21.92 4.26
C THR A 92 -5.07 -22.01 2.74
N ILE A 93 -5.96 -22.73 2.04
CA ILE A 93 -5.99 -22.79 0.56
C ILE A 93 -6.54 -21.49 -0.05
N TYR A 94 -7.43 -20.78 0.66
CA TYR A 94 -8.13 -19.60 0.13
C TYR A 94 -7.86 -18.28 0.87
N ALA A 95 -6.95 -18.21 1.84
CA ALA A 95 -6.49 -16.91 2.36
C ALA A 95 -5.66 -16.28 1.25
N PRO A 96 -6.21 -15.32 0.47
CA PRO A 96 -5.48 -14.75 -0.63
C PRO A 96 -4.34 -13.99 0.01
N THR A 97 -3.11 -14.43 -0.23
CA THR A 97 -1.96 -13.59 0.09
C THR A 97 -2.15 -12.27 -0.65
N GLN A 98 -1.58 -11.18 -0.12
CA GLN A 98 -1.66 -9.89 -0.83
C GLN A 98 -1.17 -9.99 -2.28
N ASP A 99 -0.19 -10.87 -2.51
CA ASP A 99 0.34 -11.16 -3.84
C ASP A 99 -0.68 -11.94 -4.71
N SER A 100 -1.42 -12.92 -4.17
CA SER A 100 -2.49 -13.62 -4.89
C SER A 100 -3.63 -12.68 -5.29
N ALA A 101 -4.09 -11.81 -4.38
CA ALA A 101 -5.12 -10.82 -4.71
C ALA A 101 -4.65 -9.81 -5.76
N PHE A 102 -3.37 -9.42 -5.73
CA PHE A 102 -2.77 -8.55 -6.73
C PHE A 102 -2.66 -9.23 -8.10
N LEU A 103 -2.24 -10.50 -8.13
CA LEU A 103 -2.16 -11.30 -9.35
C LEU A 103 -3.54 -11.51 -9.97
N ASP A 104 -4.56 -11.77 -9.15
CA ASP A 104 -5.94 -11.90 -9.58
C ASP A 104 -6.47 -10.61 -10.21
N GLU A 105 -6.25 -9.46 -9.55
CA GLU A 105 -6.60 -8.15 -10.10
C GLU A 105 -5.88 -7.90 -11.43
N LEU A 106 -4.58 -8.21 -11.51
CA LEU A 106 -3.79 -8.05 -12.72
C LEU A 106 -4.29 -8.97 -13.86
N TYR A 107 -4.62 -10.22 -13.55
CA TYR A 107 -5.15 -11.19 -14.51
C TYR A 107 -6.44 -10.70 -15.18
N HIS A 108 -7.38 -10.18 -14.38
CA HIS A 108 -8.64 -9.63 -14.89
C HIS A 108 -8.49 -8.32 -15.69
N HIS A 109 -7.34 -7.63 -15.59
CA HIS A 109 -7.07 -6.43 -16.39
C HIS A 109 -6.50 -6.75 -17.78
N PHE A 110 -5.98 -7.95 -18.01
CA PHE A 110 -5.54 -8.37 -19.34
C PHE A 110 -6.73 -8.89 -20.17
N PRO A 111 -6.79 -8.55 -21.47
CA PRO A 111 -7.75 -9.16 -22.38
C PRO A 111 -7.68 -10.69 -22.34
N GLU A 112 -8.83 -11.36 -22.39
CA GLU A 112 -8.94 -12.83 -22.31
C GLU A 112 -8.10 -13.54 -23.38
N SER A 113 -7.93 -12.92 -24.56
CA SER A 113 -7.06 -13.42 -25.63
C SER A 113 -5.59 -13.56 -25.22
N LEU A 114 -5.13 -12.80 -24.21
CA LEU A 114 -3.77 -12.86 -23.69
C LEU A 114 -3.61 -13.87 -22.54
N HIS A 115 -4.69 -14.34 -21.92
CA HIS A 115 -4.59 -15.24 -20.75
C HIS A 115 -3.81 -16.52 -21.04
N LYS A 116 -3.95 -17.08 -22.25
CA LYS A 116 -3.21 -18.27 -22.69
C LYS A 116 -1.69 -18.08 -22.76
N VAL A 117 -1.22 -16.84 -22.96
CA VAL A 117 0.22 -16.54 -23.04
C VAL A 117 0.78 -16.00 -21.73
N MET A 118 -0.06 -15.72 -20.73
CA MET A 118 0.39 -15.21 -19.43
C MET A 118 1.26 -16.22 -18.66
N GLU A 119 1.06 -17.51 -18.91
CA GLU A 119 1.88 -18.58 -18.32
C GLU A 119 3.29 -18.66 -18.94
N SER A 120 3.53 -17.97 -20.07
CA SER A 120 4.85 -17.96 -20.70
C SER A 120 5.85 -17.08 -19.95
N SER A 121 7.10 -17.52 -19.89
CA SER A 121 8.21 -16.70 -19.38
C SER A 121 8.37 -15.41 -20.17
N TYR A 122 8.19 -15.46 -21.49
CA TYR A 122 8.27 -14.27 -22.35
C TYR A 122 7.27 -13.18 -21.95
N PHE A 123 6.02 -13.54 -21.69
CA PHE A 123 5.02 -12.56 -21.21
C PHE A 123 5.41 -11.98 -19.85
N SER A 124 5.83 -12.85 -18.93
CA SER A 124 6.28 -12.43 -17.60
C SER A 124 7.45 -11.45 -17.67
N ASP A 125 8.48 -11.76 -18.46
CA ASP A 125 9.66 -10.91 -18.69
C ASP A 125 9.26 -9.57 -19.30
N LEU A 126 8.37 -9.58 -20.29
CA LEU A 126 7.87 -8.37 -20.93
C LEU A 126 7.14 -7.46 -19.94
N VAL A 127 6.26 -8.03 -19.10
CA VAL A 127 5.49 -7.28 -18.09
C VAL A 127 6.40 -6.78 -16.97
N LEU A 128 7.27 -7.64 -16.44
CA LEU A 128 8.22 -7.29 -15.38
C LEU A 128 9.21 -6.21 -15.81
N LYS A 129 9.54 -6.13 -17.10
CA LYS A 129 10.32 -5.04 -17.67
C LYS A 129 9.49 -3.77 -17.89
N SER A 130 8.29 -3.91 -18.44
CA SER A 130 7.47 -2.75 -18.86
C SER A 130 6.91 -1.95 -17.68
N ILE A 131 6.56 -2.60 -16.56
CA ILE A 131 5.95 -1.93 -15.40
C ILE A 131 6.93 -0.94 -14.74
N PRO A 132 8.18 -1.33 -14.38
CA PRO A 132 9.16 -0.40 -13.84
C PRO A 132 9.46 0.76 -14.80
N ASP A 133 9.62 0.48 -16.10
CA ASP A 133 9.89 1.51 -17.11
C ASP A 133 8.76 2.53 -17.21
N ALA A 134 7.51 2.06 -17.29
CA ALA A 134 6.34 2.94 -17.30
C ALA A 134 6.28 3.81 -16.03
N ARG A 135 6.53 3.21 -14.86
CA ARG A 135 6.53 3.92 -13.59
C ARG A 135 7.65 4.98 -13.52
N ALA A 136 8.87 4.62 -13.91
CA ALA A 136 10.00 5.54 -13.91
C ALA A 136 9.75 6.74 -14.85
N ASN A 137 9.17 6.49 -16.01
CA ASN A 137 8.79 7.54 -16.95
C ASN A 137 7.72 8.49 -16.38
N GLU A 138 6.70 7.96 -15.71
CA GLU A 138 5.66 8.78 -15.08
C GLU A 138 6.20 9.62 -13.91
N ILE A 139 7.05 9.04 -13.05
CA ILE A 139 7.73 9.80 -11.98
C ILE A 139 8.58 10.92 -12.57
N LYS A 140 9.35 10.64 -13.63
CA LYS A 140 10.21 11.63 -14.27
C LYS A 140 9.40 12.83 -14.77
N LYS A 141 8.25 12.59 -15.40
CA LYS A 141 7.31 13.65 -15.81
C LYS A 141 6.81 14.44 -14.59
N LEU A 142 6.36 13.73 -13.55
CA LEU A 142 5.84 14.35 -12.33
C LEU A 142 6.88 15.20 -11.60
N ARG A 143 8.16 14.80 -11.56
CA ARG A 143 9.25 15.62 -11.00
C ARG A 143 9.37 16.97 -11.68
N GLY A 144 9.11 17.04 -12.99
CA GLY A 144 9.14 18.29 -13.76
C GLY A 144 8.10 19.33 -13.31
N VAL A 145 7.00 18.89 -12.69
CA VAL A 145 5.90 19.75 -12.21
C VAL A 145 5.62 19.58 -10.71
N ALA A 146 6.52 18.93 -9.98
CA ALA A 146 6.31 18.66 -8.56
C ALA A 146 6.26 19.97 -7.74
N GLY A 147 6.98 21.01 -8.17
CA GLY A 147 6.88 22.34 -7.55
C GLY A 147 5.45 22.88 -7.56
N ASP A 148 4.74 22.76 -8.69
CA ASP A 148 3.34 23.19 -8.84
C ASP A 148 2.36 22.27 -8.09
N ILE A 149 2.69 20.99 -7.93
CA ILE A 149 1.87 20.02 -7.20
C ILE A 149 1.89 20.31 -5.70
N PHE A 150 3.07 20.58 -5.14
CA PHE A 150 3.29 20.75 -3.71
C PHE A 150 3.34 22.22 -3.27
N ASP A 151 3.18 23.16 -4.20
CA ASP A 151 3.34 24.59 -3.97
C ASP A 151 4.74 24.91 -3.36
N LEU A 152 5.78 24.29 -3.90
CA LEU A 152 7.17 24.39 -3.47
C LEU A 152 8.10 24.81 -4.63
N PRO A 153 9.31 25.36 -4.35
CA PRO A 153 10.27 25.67 -5.40
C PRO A 153 10.63 24.47 -6.29
N SER A 154 10.41 24.57 -7.61
CA SER A 154 10.65 23.48 -8.57
C SER A 154 12.09 22.95 -8.56
N LYS A 155 13.07 23.79 -8.17
CA LYS A 155 14.49 23.41 -8.01
C LYS A 155 14.72 22.23 -7.06
N TYR A 156 13.80 21.99 -6.11
CA TYR A 156 13.88 20.86 -5.17
C TYR A 156 13.67 19.50 -5.85
N PHE A 157 13.01 19.48 -7.01
CA PHE A 157 12.56 18.26 -7.67
C PHE A 157 13.21 18.00 -9.02
N THR A 158 13.56 19.07 -9.77
CA THR A 158 14.14 18.94 -11.11
C THR A 158 15.56 18.39 -11.09
N ASN A 159 16.32 18.69 -10.03
CA ASN A 159 17.65 18.12 -9.83
C ASN A 159 17.56 16.83 -8.99
N THR A 160 17.90 15.68 -9.58
CA THR A 160 17.89 14.38 -8.89
C THR A 160 18.90 14.29 -7.75
N ASN A 161 19.95 15.11 -7.78
CA ASN A 161 20.98 15.16 -6.75
C ASN A 161 20.66 16.18 -5.65
N PHE A 162 19.52 16.88 -5.75
CA PHE A 162 19.09 17.82 -4.73
C PHE A 162 18.78 17.09 -3.42
N GLU A 163 19.33 17.58 -2.31
CA GLU A 163 19.20 16.96 -0.99
C GLU A 163 17.85 17.29 -0.35
N ARG A 164 16.76 16.70 -0.83
CA ARG A 164 15.40 16.95 -0.31
C ARG A 164 15.24 16.62 1.18
N ALA A 165 16.11 15.76 1.72
CA ALA A 165 16.14 15.38 3.13
C ALA A 165 16.43 16.56 4.07
N THR A 166 17.06 17.64 3.60
CA THR A 166 17.44 18.80 4.42
C THR A 166 16.43 19.94 4.35
N ILE A 167 15.39 19.83 3.52
CA ILE A 167 14.41 20.90 3.29
C ILE A 167 13.30 20.86 4.34
N PRO A 168 13.19 21.86 5.24
CA PRO A 168 12.24 21.83 6.35
C PRO A 168 10.79 21.66 5.90
N GLU A 169 10.39 22.31 4.81
CA GLU A 169 9.02 22.24 4.28
C GLU A 169 8.68 20.82 3.79
N ILE A 170 9.64 20.15 3.14
CA ILE A 170 9.48 18.76 2.70
C ILE A 170 9.42 17.83 3.93
N GLN A 171 10.28 18.05 4.93
CA GLN A 171 10.26 17.26 6.17
C GLN A 171 8.94 17.43 6.93
N GLN A 172 8.37 18.63 6.94
CA GLN A 172 7.06 18.90 7.52
C GLN A 172 5.95 18.15 6.78
N LEU A 173 5.96 18.14 5.45
CA LEU A 173 4.99 17.39 4.64
C LEU A 173 5.08 15.88 4.90
N LEU A 174 6.29 15.37 5.12
CA LEU A 174 6.58 13.96 5.40
C LEU A 174 6.40 13.57 6.88
N GLY A 175 6.22 14.55 7.78
CA GLY A 175 6.04 14.31 9.21
C GLY A 175 7.29 13.78 9.91
N VAL A 176 8.47 14.18 9.43
CA VAL A 176 9.76 13.76 9.98
C VAL A 176 10.12 14.68 11.15
N SER A 177 10.23 14.10 12.35
CA SER A 177 10.46 14.86 13.59
C SER A 177 11.91 15.27 13.83
N SER A 178 12.88 14.63 13.17
CA SER A 178 14.32 14.92 13.35
C SER A 178 15.12 14.68 12.07
N ALA A 179 16.09 15.55 11.80
CA ALA A 179 17.02 15.42 10.69
C ALA A 179 17.99 14.24 10.85
N THR A 180 18.31 13.84 12.09
CA THR A 180 19.34 12.81 12.37
C THR A 180 18.80 11.39 12.45
N ASN A 181 17.49 11.23 12.71
CA ASN A 181 16.83 9.93 12.73
C ASN A 181 15.47 10.04 12.02
N GLN A 182 15.52 9.97 10.69
CA GLN A 182 14.34 10.15 9.85
C GLN A 182 13.42 8.94 9.94
N ILE A 183 12.48 8.99 10.87
CA ILE A 183 11.41 8.01 10.96
C ILE A 183 10.21 8.54 10.17
N TYR A 184 9.94 7.90 9.05
CA TYR A 184 8.80 8.24 8.19
C TYR A 184 7.54 7.54 8.68
N LYS A 185 6.47 8.33 8.89
CA LYS A 185 5.17 7.79 9.30
C LYS A 185 4.49 7.07 8.15
N THR A 186 3.71 6.05 8.48
CA THR A 186 2.87 5.36 7.49
C THR A 186 1.85 6.30 6.87
N PHE A 187 1.31 7.27 7.61
CA PHE A 187 0.39 8.29 7.09
C PHE A 187 0.96 9.68 7.40
N PRO A 188 1.73 10.28 6.48
CA PRO A 188 2.36 11.57 6.72
C PRO A 188 1.35 12.74 6.67
N PRO A 189 1.68 13.89 7.29
CA PRO A 189 0.85 15.10 7.35
C PRO A 189 0.25 15.54 6.01
N VAL A 190 1.00 15.42 4.92
CA VAL A 190 0.55 15.82 3.58
C VAL A 190 -0.73 15.14 3.11
N LEU A 191 -1.12 14.00 3.71
CA LEU A 191 -2.38 13.32 3.41
C LEU A 191 -3.60 13.90 4.15
N PHE A 192 -3.40 14.79 5.12
CA PHE A 192 -4.45 15.32 5.98
C PHE A 192 -4.77 16.78 5.67
N PRO A 193 -6.04 17.22 5.85
CA PRO A 193 -6.41 18.62 5.69
C PRO A 193 -5.55 19.53 6.56
N GLY A 194 -5.01 20.58 5.95
CA GLY A 194 -4.19 21.57 6.66
C GLY A 194 -2.90 21.01 7.27
N LEU A 195 -2.41 19.87 6.78
CA LEU A 195 -1.21 19.19 7.28
C LEU A 195 -1.29 18.77 8.76
N LYS A 196 -2.51 18.58 9.27
CA LYS A 196 -2.76 18.18 10.66
C LYS A 196 -3.17 16.73 10.73
N GLU A 197 -2.25 15.89 11.23
CA GLU A 197 -2.52 14.48 11.46
C GLU A 197 -3.71 14.27 12.41
N ASP A 198 -4.50 13.26 12.10
CA ASP A 198 -5.60 12.79 12.91
C ASP A 198 -5.28 11.37 13.36
N GLY A 199 -5.01 11.18 14.65
CA GLY A 199 -4.66 9.88 15.22
C GLY A 199 -5.73 8.81 15.03
N SER A 200 -6.99 9.19 14.75
CA SER A 200 -8.06 8.25 14.43
C SER A 200 -8.12 7.86 12.94
N LEU A 201 -7.29 8.50 12.10
CA LEU A 201 -7.25 8.36 10.64
C LEU A 201 -8.61 8.66 9.96
N LYS A 202 -9.58 9.26 10.65
CA LYS A 202 -10.89 9.60 10.06
C LYS A 202 -10.76 10.62 8.95
N THR A 203 -9.74 11.48 9.04
CA THR A 203 -9.52 12.55 8.07
C THR A 203 -8.45 12.28 7.01
N VAL A 204 -7.83 11.10 7.03
CA VAL A 204 -6.80 10.70 6.04
C VAL A 204 -7.33 10.81 4.61
N PHE A 205 -6.43 11.16 3.67
CA PHE A 205 -6.72 11.53 2.28
C PHE A 205 -7.60 12.78 2.12
N GLY A 206 -7.84 13.52 3.20
CA GLY A 206 -8.61 14.75 3.17
C GLY A 206 -7.92 15.89 2.42
N ASN A 207 -6.59 15.84 2.25
CA ASN A 207 -5.87 16.71 1.33
C ASN A 207 -5.97 16.22 -0.13
N TRP A 208 -7.21 16.02 -0.59
CA TRP A 208 -7.50 15.35 -1.86
C TRP A 208 -7.05 16.14 -3.09
N GLU A 209 -6.96 17.47 -2.99
CA GLU A 209 -6.57 18.35 -4.11
C GLU A 209 -5.15 18.04 -4.59
N LEU A 210 -4.22 17.85 -3.66
CA LEU A 210 -2.85 17.46 -3.95
C LEU A 210 -2.80 16.11 -4.69
N LEU A 211 -3.56 15.13 -4.21
CA LEU A 211 -3.66 13.82 -4.86
C LEU A 211 -4.26 13.95 -6.27
N ALA A 212 -5.27 14.81 -6.43
CA ALA A 212 -5.89 15.10 -7.71
C ALA A 212 -4.92 15.79 -8.69
N ARG A 213 -4.05 16.69 -8.24
CA ARG A 213 -2.99 17.29 -9.07
C ARG A 213 -2.02 16.22 -9.58
N ILE A 214 -1.54 15.32 -8.71
CA ILE A 214 -0.65 14.20 -9.10
C ILE A 214 -1.33 13.33 -10.17
N LEU A 215 -2.57 12.91 -9.90
CA LEU A 215 -3.33 12.05 -10.81
C LEU A 215 -3.66 12.74 -12.13
N LYS A 216 -4.00 14.03 -12.10
CA LYS A 216 -4.27 14.82 -13.31
C LYS A 216 -3.02 14.95 -14.17
N ALA A 217 -1.86 15.25 -13.57
CA ALA A 217 -0.60 15.32 -14.31
C ALA A 217 -0.22 13.98 -14.94
N SER A 218 -0.41 12.86 -14.24
CA SER A 218 -0.10 11.53 -14.79
C SER A 218 -1.11 11.07 -15.85
N LEU A 219 -2.42 11.26 -15.63
CA LEU A 219 -3.46 10.76 -16.52
C LEU A 219 -3.77 11.69 -17.69
N ARG A 220 -3.65 13.00 -17.51
CA ARG A 220 -3.98 14.04 -18.51
C ARG A 220 -2.76 14.77 -19.06
N GLY A 221 -1.57 14.48 -18.54
CA GLY A 221 -0.32 15.13 -18.91
C GLY A 221 -0.01 16.34 -18.03
N VAL A 222 1.28 16.66 -17.91
CA VAL A 222 1.79 17.68 -16.98
C VAL A 222 1.28 19.10 -17.29
N THR A 223 1.09 19.42 -18.57
CA THR A 223 0.56 20.73 -19.01
C THR A 223 -0.88 20.96 -18.56
N SER A 224 -1.64 19.90 -18.28
CA SER A 224 -3.04 20.00 -17.83
C SER A 224 -3.19 20.63 -16.44
N LEU A 225 -2.12 20.74 -15.66
CA LEU A 225 -2.13 21.45 -14.38
C LEU A 225 -2.41 22.94 -14.53
N HIS A 226 -1.91 23.56 -15.61
CA HIS A 226 -2.03 25.00 -15.85
C HIS A 226 -3.21 25.35 -16.75
N ASP A 227 -3.82 24.37 -17.42
CA ASP A 227 -4.95 24.62 -18.30
C ASP A 227 -6.24 24.90 -17.50
N ARG A 228 -6.45 26.21 -17.25
CA ARG A 228 -7.71 26.76 -16.72
C ARG A 228 -8.84 26.60 -17.72
N SER A 229 -8.51 26.57 -19.01
CA SER A 229 -9.44 26.35 -20.12
C SER A 229 -9.87 24.88 -20.16
N SER A 230 -11.16 24.65 -20.27
CA SER A 230 -11.80 23.40 -19.85
C SER A 230 -11.94 22.35 -20.95
N GLY A 231 -10.96 22.21 -21.85
CA GLY A 231 -11.09 21.27 -22.98
C GLY A 231 -9.81 20.81 -23.66
N GLY A 232 -8.64 21.37 -23.34
CA GLY A 232 -7.40 21.15 -24.08
C GLY A 232 -6.56 19.95 -23.63
N GLY A 233 -7.18 18.85 -23.18
CA GLY A 233 -6.42 17.60 -23.12
C GLY A 233 -6.16 17.17 -24.56
N GLY A 234 -4.93 17.32 -25.06
CA GLY A 234 -4.58 16.85 -26.40
C GLY A 234 -5.04 15.41 -26.63
N ALA A 235 -5.27 15.01 -27.89
CA ALA A 235 -5.90 13.74 -28.28
C ALA A 235 -5.25 12.45 -27.71
N HIS A 236 -4.13 12.55 -27.01
CA HIS A 236 -3.29 11.44 -26.56
C HIS A 236 -2.99 11.47 -25.05
N THR A 237 -4.01 11.69 -24.22
CA THR A 237 -3.83 11.54 -22.75
C THR A 237 -3.73 10.08 -22.34
N ASN A 238 -2.99 9.79 -21.26
CA ASN A 238 -2.91 8.45 -20.66
C ASN A 238 -4.30 7.91 -20.27
N SER A 239 -5.20 8.78 -19.78
CA SER A 239 -6.59 8.39 -19.47
C SER A 239 -7.33 7.83 -20.68
N LEU A 240 -7.17 8.43 -21.87
CA LEU A 240 -7.79 7.94 -23.09
C LEU A 240 -7.10 6.65 -23.57
N LYS A 241 -5.76 6.62 -23.54
CA LYS A 241 -4.97 5.45 -23.96
C LYS A 241 -5.30 4.20 -23.13
N TRP A 242 -5.58 4.38 -21.85
CA TRP A 242 -5.85 3.30 -20.90
C TRP A 242 -7.34 3.12 -20.60
N SER A 243 -8.22 3.84 -21.29
CA SER A 243 -9.68 3.82 -21.04
C SER A 243 -10.05 4.03 -19.57
N VAL A 244 -9.31 4.92 -18.87
CA VAL A 244 -9.54 5.25 -17.48
C VAL A 244 -10.49 6.44 -17.40
N HIS A 245 -11.73 6.17 -16.98
CA HIS A 245 -12.80 7.16 -16.86
C HIS A 245 -13.10 7.57 -15.41
N GLN A 246 -12.54 6.83 -14.45
CA GLN A 246 -12.73 7.05 -13.03
C GLN A 246 -11.48 6.64 -12.25
N ILE A 247 -11.24 7.31 -11.13
CA ILE A 247 -10.15 7.00 -10.22
C ILE A 247 -10.51 5.77 -9.38
N THR A 248 -9.53 4.88 -9.25
CA THR A 248 -9.61 3.66 -8.45
C THR A 248 -8.90 3.84 -7.10
N PRO A 249 -9.16 2.97 -6.11
CA PRO A 249 -8.38 2.95 -4.86
C PRO A 249 -6.87 2.86 -5.09
N GLY A 250 -6.45 2.03 -6.05
CA GLY A 250 -5.03 1.86 -6.39
C GLY A 250 -4.38 3.14 -6.92
N ALA A 251 -5.09 3.91 -7.75
CA ALA A 251 -4.59 5.17 -8.27
C ALA A 251 -4.37 6.20 -7.13
N ILE A 252 -5.32 6.33 -6.19
CA ILE A 252 -5.18 7.21 -5.02
C ILE A 252 -4.02 6.75 -4.13
N ALA A 253 -3.91 5.44 -3.87
CA ALA A 253 -2.81 4.88 -3.08
C ALA A 253 -1.44 5.14 -3.71
N TRP A 254 -1.33 5.05 -5.03
CA TRP A 254 -0.11 5.38 -5.76
C TRP A 254 0.25 6.87 -5.64
N ALA A 255 -0.72 7.76 -5.84
CA ALA A 255 -0.49 9.20 -5.65
C ALA A 255 -0.12 9.55 -4.20
N ALA A 256 -0.69 8.83 -3.23
CA ALA A 256 -0.41 8.98 -1.81
C ALA A 256 0.92 8.37 -1.35
N ALA A 257 1.61 7.57 -2.18
CA ALA A 257 2.92 6.99 -1.84
C ALA A 257 4.04 8.04 -1.66
N ILE A 258 3.79 9.30 -2.05
CA ILE A 258 4.61 10.49 -1.73
C ILE A 258 6.09 10.36 -2.14
N PHE A 259 6.39 9.46 -3.07
CA PHE A 259 7.74 9.26 -3.59
C PHE A 259 8.37 10.55 -4.14
N LEU A 260 7.57 11.49 -4.67
CA LEU A 260 8.06 12.76 -5.17
C LEU A 260 8.70 13.66 -4.10
N LEU A 261 8.28 13.54 -2.84
CA LEU A 261 8.83 14.31 -1.72
C LEU A 261 10.05 13.63 -1.10
N SER A 262 10.21 12.32 -1.28
CA SER A 262 11.31 11.59 -0.64
C SER A 262 12.67 11.93 -1.26
N PRO A 263 13.79 11.74 -0.54
CA PRO A 263 15.13 11.93 -1.10
C PRO A 263 15.54 10.86 -2.13
N ASP A 264 14.70 9.84 -2.38
CA ASP A 264 15.05 8.75 -3.29
C ASP A 264 14.98 9.16 -4.77
N THR A 265 15.88 8.60 -5.58
CA THR A 265 15.97 8.85 -7.02
C THR A 265 15.22 7.83 -7.85
N GLU A 266 15.02 6.63 -7.33
CA GLU A 266 14.39 5.49 -8.00
C GLU A 266 13.63 4.59 -7.02
N PHE A 267 12.73 3.76 -7.55
CA PHE A 267 12.14 2.66 -6.79
C PHE A 267 13.03 1.43 -6.95
N SER A 268 13.50 0.87 -5.84
CA SER A 268 14.15 -0.44 -5.86
C SER A 268 13.10 -1.53 -6.17
N SER A 269 13.56 -2.67 -6.68
CA SER A 269 12.71 -3.85 -6.89
C SER A 269 12.12 -4.37 -5.57
N SER A 270 12.80 -4.18 -4.44
CA SER A 270 12.28 -4.52 -3.11
C SER A 270 11.19 -3.57 -2.63
N GLY A 271 11.03 -2.40 -3.26
CA GLY A 271 10.14 -1.34 -2.82
C GLY A 271 10.67 -0.51 -1.65
N LEU A 272 11.92 -0.74 -1.21
CA LEU A 272 12.58 0.02 -0.15
C LEU A 272 13.39 1.19 -0.73
N GLY A 273 13.14 2.41 -0.25
CA GLY A 273 13.92 3.59 -0.60
C GLY A 273 15.38 3.45 -0.20
N LYS A 274 16.31 3.72 -1.12
CA LYS A 274 17.75 3.55 -0.87
C LYS A 274 18.31 4.56 0.13
N LYS A 275 17.81 5.80 0.10
CA LYS A 275 18.25 6.89 0.99
C LYS A 275 17.30 7.06 2.17
N SER A 276 16.00 6.99 1.92
CA SER A 276 14.98 7.24 2.96
C SER A 276 14.67 6.02 3.81
N SER A 277 15.00 4.81 3.34
CA SER A 277 14.53 3.54 3.91
C SER A 277 13.00 3.42 3.99
N ILE A 278 12.25 4.24 3.25
CA ILE A 278 10.79 4.14 3.17
C ILE A 278 10.41 2.87 2.42
N ASN A 279 9.57 2.03 3.02
CA ASN A 279 9.01 0.87 2.35
C ASN A 279 7.76 1.27 1.55
N TYR A 280 7.96 1.71 0.31
CA TYR A 280 6.88 2.17 -0.58
C TYR A 280 5.89 1.07 -0.93
N LYS A 281 6.35 -0.19 -1.02
CA LYS A 281 5.47 -1.36 -1.23
C LYS A 281 4.46 -1.44 -0.08
N SER A 282 4.93 -1.39 1.16
CA SER A 282 4.08 -1.40 2.36
C SER A 282 3.17 -0.18 2.45
N LEU A 283 3.67 1.03 2.15
CA LEU A 283 2.84 2.24 2.13
C LEU A 283 1.67 2.11 1.13
N PHE A 284 1.97 1.71 -0.10
CA PHE A 284 0.95 1.52 -1.14
C PHE A 284 -0.15 0.56 -0.69
N TYR A 285 0.21 -0.61 -0.14
CA TYR A 285 -0.79 -1.58 0.33
C TYR A 285 -1.58 -1.07 1.53
N ASN A 286 -0.94 -0.41 2.49
CA ASN A 286 -1.64 0.17 3.64
C ASN A 286 -2.67 1.22 3.19
N TYR A 287 -2.30 2.09 2.24
CA TYR A 287 -3.21 3.07 1.67
C TYR A 287 -4.35 2.42 0.90
N LYS A 288 -4.04 1.47 0.00
CA LYS A 288 -5.04 0.76 -0.79
C LYS A 288 -6.01 0.01 0.12
N LYS A 289 -5.53 -0.65 1.18
CA LYS A 289 -6.35 -1.35 2.17
C LYS A 289 -7.35 -0.40 2.83
N VAL A 290 -6.91 0.75 3.33
CA VAL A 290 -7.81 1.75 3.94
C VAL A 290 -8.86 2.23 2.93
N LEU A 291 -8.44 2.54 1.70
CA LEU A 291 -9.33 3.03 0.65
C LEU A 291 -10.38 1.98 0.26
N VAL A 292 -9.99 0.72 0.07
CA VAL A 292 -10.91 -0.38 -0.25
C VAL A 292 -11.88 -0.63 0.90
N SER A 293 -11.39 -0.74 2.14
CA SER A 293 -12.23 -0.98 3.32
C SER A 293 -13.20 0.16 3.64
N LYS A 294 -12.90 1.38 3.18
CA LYS A 294 -13.73 2.58 3.42
C LYS A 294 -14.38 3.13 2.15
N TRP A 295 -14.31 2.41 1.03
CA TRP A 295 -14.68 2.92 -0.30
C TRP A 295 -16.12 3.43 -0.37
N THR A 296 -17.03 2.74 0.33
CA THR A 296 -18.47 3.05 0.36
C THR A 296 -18.85 4.09 1.42
N THR A 297 -17.91 4.54 2.24
CA THR A 297 -18.21 5.56 3.26
C THR A 297 -18.45 6.92 2.59
N LYS A 298 -19.41 7.70 3.12
CA LYS A 298 -19.78 9.02 2.58
C LYS A 298 -18.57 9.93 2.35
N ARG A 299 -17.57 9.87 3.23
CA ARG A 299 -16.35 10.66 3.12
C ARG A 299 -15.50 10.25 1.91
N ILE A 300 -15.17 8.97 1.78
CA ILE A 300 -14.32 8.50 0.66
C ILE A 300 -15.05 8.68 -0.67
N VAL A 301 -16.36 8.41 -0.73
CA VAL A 301 -17.18 8.68 -1.92
C VAL A 301 -17.10 10.16 -2.33
N SER A 302 -17.20 11.08 -1.36
CA SER A 302 -17.07 12.53 -1.62
C SER A 302 -15.66 12.90 -2.14
N ILE A 303 -14.60 12.36 -1.52
CA ILE A 303 -13.21 12.56 -1.97
C ILE A 303 -13.04 12.06 -3.41
N VAL A 304 -13.47 10.83 -3.71
CA VAL A 304 -13.38 10.23 -5.04
C VAL A 304 -14.15 11.04 -6.08
N ALA A 305 -15.36 11.50 -5.75
CA ALA A 305 -16.15 12.36 -6.63
C ALA A 305 -15.45 13.68 -6.94
N ASN A 306 -14.81 14.32 -5.94
CA ASN A 306 -14.05 15.55 -6.13
C ASN A 306 -12.79 15.33 -6.97
N ILE A 307 -12.04 14.26 -6.72
CA ILE A 307 -10.87 13.90 -7.54
C ILE A 307 -11.31 13.61 -8.99
N ASN A 308 -12.35 12.80 -9.21
CA ASN A 308 -12.88 12.50 -10.54
C ASN A 308 -13.28 13.77 -11.29
N ARG A 309 -14.01 14.68 -10.62
CA ARG A 309 -14.40 15.97 -11.20
C ARG A 309 -13.17 16.80 -11.60
N TYR A 310 -12.15 16.84 -10.75
CA TYR A 310 -10.93 17.61 -10.99
C TYR A 310 -10.06 17.01 -12.12
N VAL A 311 -9.86 15.70 -12.11
CA VAL A 311 -8.98 14.98 -13.04
C VAL A 311 -9.61 14.87 -14.43
N PHE A 312 -10.84 14.38 -14.50
CA PHE A 312 -11.46 14.09 -15.79
C PHE A 312 -12.21 15.27 -16.38
N LYS A 313 -12.50 16.31 -15.58
CA LYS A 313 -13.45 17.38 -15.92
C LYS A 313 -14.69 16.73 -16.54
N VAL A 314 -15.64 16.25 -15.73
CA VAL A 314 -16.95 15.92 -16.28
C VAL A 314 -17.40 17.19 -16.98
N ALA A 315 -17.33 17.22 -18.32
CA ALA A 315 -17.90 18.29 -19.10
C ALA A 315 -19.27 18.48 -18.48
N LYS A 316 -19.62 19.70 -18.06
CA LYS A 316 -21.01 19.97 -17.70
C LYS A 316 -21.81 19.34 -18.85
N GLY A 317 -22.48 18.22 -18.58
CA GLY A 317 -23.45 17.71 -19.52
C GLY A 317 -24.40 18.88 -19.80
N PRO A 318 -25.07 18.92 -20.95
CA PRO A 318 -26.14 19.89 -21.15
C PRO A 318 -26.96 19.90 -19.87
N ALA A 319 -27.05 21.08 -19.23
CA ALA A 319 -27.66 21.20 -17.92
C ALA A 319 -29.02 20.53 -18.02
N ILE A 320 -29.19 19.38 -17.37
CA ILE A 320 -30.50 18.81 -17.20
C ILE A 320 -31.19 19.84 -16.31
N ASP A 321 -32.11 20.60 -16.91
CA ASP A 321 -32.92 21.58 -16.20
C ASP A 321 -33.49 20.90 -14.96
N SER A 322 -32.96 21.28 -13.80
CA SER A 322 -33.45 20.87 -12.49
C SER A 322 -34.86 21.39 -12.20
N ALA A 323 -35.52 22.01 -13.19
CA ALA A 323 -36.92 22.40 -13.18
C ALA A 323 -37.91 21.26 -13.50
N LYS A 324 -37.44 20.05 -13.85
CA LYS A 324 -38.32 18.87 -14.09
C LYS A 324 -37.95 17.63 -13.28
N GLN A 325 -37.30 17.79 -12.14
CA GLN A 325 -37.14 16.68 -11.20
C GLN A 325 -38.42 16.53 -10.40
N GLU A 326 -39.36 15.74 -10.93
CA GLU A 326 -40.54 15.29 -10.20
C GLU A 326 -40.10 14.62 -8.90
N ASP A 327 -40.66 15.13 -7.81
CA ASP A 327 -40.41 14.73 -6.45
C ASP A 327 -41.00 13.33 -6.18
N HIS A 328 -40.22 12.29 -6.45
CA HIS A 328 -40.58 10.91 -6.12
C HIS A 328 -40.36 10.55 -4.63
N THR A 329 -40.17 11.52 -3.73
CA THR A 329 -40.09 11.20 -2.28
C THR A 329 -41.43 10.77 -1.66
N ASN A 330 -42.56 10.93 -2.36
CA ASN A 330 -43.88 10.50 -1.86
C ASN A 330 -44.24 9.02 -2.10
N ALA A 331 -43.39 8.22 -2.76
CA ALA A 331 -43.74 6.83 -3.10
C ALA A 331 -43.33 5.78 -2.04
N ILE A 332 -42.65 6.15 -0.94
CA ILE A 332 -42.16 5.19 0.07
C ILE A 332 -42.99 5.21 1.38
N THR A 333 -43.86 6.20 1.58
CA THR A 333 -44.67 6.35 2.81
C THR A 333 -46.10 5.80 2.73
N HIS A 334 -46.51 5.13 1.64
CA HIS A 334 -47.87 4.58 1.52
C HIS A 334 -48.00 3.05 1.49
N SER A 335 -46.90 2.30 1.64
CA SER A 335 -46.96 0.84 1.61
C SER A 335 -47.11 0.15 2.98
N ASN A 336 -47.27 0.88 4.09
CA ASN A 336 -47.34 0.30 5.44
C ASN A 336 -48.59 0.69 6.27
N ARG A 337 -49.70 1.06 5.63
CA ARG A 337 -50.93 1.39 6.36
C ARG A 337 -52.19 0.83 5.70
N SER A 338 -52.23 -0.48 5.42
CA SER A 338 -53.48 -1.14 5.04
C SER A 338 -53.50 -2.65 5.33
N VAL A 339 -53.29 -3.07 6.59
CA VAL A 339 -53.83 -4.35 7.08
C VAL A 339 -54.14 -4.21 8.57
N MET A 340 -55.37 -3.84 8.91
CA MET A 340 -56.07 -4.13 10.19
C MET A 340 -57.38 -3.31 10.23
N ARG A 341 -58.45 -3.82 9.60
CA ARG A 341 -59.82 -3.52 10.00
C ARG A 341 -60.68 -4.78 9.87
N SER A 342 -61.15 -5.26 11.01
CA SER A 342 -62.09 -6.36 11.20
C SER A 342 -63.46 -6.08 10.55
N PRO A 343 -64.22 -7.12 10.16
CA PRO A 343 -65.53 -6.96 9.56
C PRO A 343 -66.61 -6.66 10.60
N LYS A 344 -67.40 -5.61 10.36
CA LYS A 344 -68.64 -5.32 11.10
C LYS A 344 -69.74 -6.27 10.64
N ARG A 345 -70.44 -6.86 11.61
CA ARG A 345 -71.66 -7.66 11.49
C ARG A 345 -72.76 -6.85 10.79
N GLY A 346 -73.41 -7.46 9.79
CA GLY A 346 -74.66 -6.98 9.22
C GLY A 346 -75.85 -7.35 10.10
N VAL A 347 -76.74 -6.39 10.32
CA VAL A 347 -78.10 -6.58 10.83
C VAL A 347 -79.01 -6.65 9.61
N VAL A 348 -79.72 -7.76 9.46
CA VAL A 348 -80.85 -7.91 8.53
C VAL A 348 -82.13 -7.78 9.36
N ARG A 349 -83.13 -7.13 8.76
CA ARG A 349 -84.47 -6.87 9.30
C ARG A 349 -85.24 -8.14 9.63
#